data_AF-A0A0D2J385-F1
#
_entry.id   AF-A0A0D2J385-F1
#
_cell.length_a   1.000
_cell.length_b   1.000
_cell.length_c   1.000
_cell.angle_alpha   90.00
_cell.angle_beta   90.00
_cell.angle_gamma   90.00
#
_symmetry.space_group_name_H-M   'P 1'
#
loop_
_entity.id
_entity.type
_entity.pdbx_description
1 polymer ?
#
loop_
_entity_poly.entity_id
_entity_poly.type
_entity_poly.pdbx_seq_one_letter_code
_entity_poly.pdbx_strand_id
1 'polypeptide(L)'
;RNVFSQVPRGKVAEVSRMLKAIHAQEDLAAAREKARAVVEKLRVMKLKAAADLVAKNIDQTLTYYHFPSKHWLRIRTNNPMERIIREIRRRTKVVGAFPDGESALMLVAARLRHVASTKWGTRKYLNMDSLRLQEQTEALAG
;
A
#
# COMPACT_ATOMS: atom_id res chain seq x y z
N ARG A 1 -0.71 6.40 3.64
CA ARG A 1 0.37 7.42 3.52
C ARG A 1 -0.19 8.84 3.64
N ASN A 2 -1.25 9.18 2.89
CA ASN A 2 -1.86 10.52 2.86
C ASN A 2 -2.43 10.98 4.22
N VAL A 3 -2.83 10.06 5.09
CA VAL A 3 -3.31 10.40 6.45
C VAL A 3 -2.23 11.08 7.30
N PHE A 4 -0.95 10.74 7.12
CA PHE A 4 0.13 11.27 7.96
C PHE A 4 0.45 12.74 7.70
N SER A 5 0.08 13.31 6.55
CA SER A 5 0.22 14.74 6.30
C SER A 5 -0.84 15.59 7.01
N GLN A 6 -1.94 14.96 7.46
CA GLN A 6 -3.04 15.61 8.18
C GLN A 6 -2.96 15.41 9.70
N VAL A 7 -1.85 14.82 10.19
CA VAL A 7 -1.66 14.50 11.61
C VAL A 7 -0.42 15.22 12.14
N PRO A 8 -0.50 15.88 13.31
CA PRO A 8 0.66 16.50 13.96
C PRO A 8 1.76 15.47 14.25
N ARG A 9 3.03 15.84 14.05
CA ARG A 9 4.19 14.93 14.16
C ARG A 9 4.19 14.08 15.44
N GLY A 10 3.85 14.66 16.59
CA GLY A 10 3.82 13.94 17.88
C GLY A 10 2.77 12.81 17.96
N LYS A 11 1.71 12.85 17.14
CA LYS A 11 0.63 11.85 17.13
C LYS A 11 0.76 10.82 16.00
N VAL A 12 1.70 11.01 15.07
CA VAL A 12 1.86 10.13 13.89
C VAL A 12 2.10 8.67 14.29
N ALA A 13 2.92 8.43 15.32
CA ALA A 13 3.21 7.07 15.78
C ALA A 13 1.96 6.37 16.33
N GLU A 14 1.10 7.09 17.04
CA GLU A 14 -0.15 6.55 17.58
C GLU A 14 -1.15 6.27 16.46
N VAL A 15 -1.38 7.23 15.56
CA VAL A 15 -2.29 7.06 14.40
C VAL A 15 -1.81 5.92 13.51
N SER A 16 -0.50 5.77 13.30
CA SER A 16 0.07 4.65 12.54
C SER A 16 -0.26 3.30 13.18
N ARG A 17 -0.18 3.17 14.51
CA ARG A 17 -0.60 1.95 15.22
C ARG A 17 -2.09 1.67 15.04
N MET A 18 -2.94 2.68 15.14
CA MET A 18 -4.38 2.53 14.94
C MET A 18 -4.72 2.02 13.54
N LEU A 19 -4.12 2.63 12.50
CA LEU A 19 -4.32 2.19 11.11
C LEU A 19 -3.81 0.77 10.88
N LYS A 20 -2.66 0.40 11.46
CA LYS A 20 -2.15 -0.97 11.41
C LYS A 20 -3.12 -1.96 12.05
N ALA A 21 -3.78 -1.59 13.15
CA ALA A 21 -4.73 -2.45 13.83
C ALA A 21 -5.98 -2.74 12.99
N ILE A 22 -6.46 -1.78 12.19
CA ILE A 22 -7.57 -2.00 11.24
C ILE A 22 -7.21 -3.10 10.24
N HIS A 23 -6.02 -3.00 9.64
CA HIS A 23 -5.59 -3.94 8.63
C HIS A 23 -5.03 -5.27 9.18
N ALA A 24 -4.99 -5.44 10.49
CA ALA A 24 -4.57 -6.66 11.15
C ALA A 24 -5.75 -7.55 11.55
N GLN A 25 -6.99 -7.14 11.26
CA GLN A 25 -8.18 -7.94 11.53
C GLN A 25 -8.28 -9.15 10.59
N GLU A 26 -8.90 -10.21 11.08
CA GLU A 26 -8.98 -11.52 10.42
C GLU A 26 -10.02 -11.54 9.29
N ASP A 27 -11.06 -10.71 9.38
CA ASP A 27 -12.14 -10.63 8.40
C ASP A 27 -12.48 -9.18 8.01
N LEU A 28 -13.29 -9.04 6.96
CA LEU A 28 -13.74 -7.73 6.45
C LEU A 28 -14.69 -7.04 7.44
N ALA A 29 -15.52 -7.80 8.16
CA ALA A 29 -16.52 -7.27 9.08
C ALA A 29 -15.86 -6.62 10.30
N ALA A 30 -14.95 -7.31 10.98
CA ALA A 30 -14.18 -6.77 12.09
C ALA A 30 -13.23 -5.67 11.63
N ALA A 31 -12.67 -5.74 10.42
CA ALA A 31 -11.88 -4.63 9.86
C ALA A 31 -12.72 -3.35 9.73
N ARG A 32 -13.97 -3.45 9.25
CA ARG A 32 -14.90 -2.31 9.16
C ARG A 32 -15.31 -1.78 10.52
N GLU A 33 -15.63 -2.66 11.47
CA GLU A 33 -15.98 -2.26 12.82
C GLU A 33 -14.81 -1.53 13.50
N LYS A 34 -13.61 -2.11 13.39
CA LYS A 34 -12.38 -1.50 13.91
C LYS A 34 -12.10 -0.16 13.27
N ALA A 35 -12.34 -0.02 11.97
CA ALA A 35 -12.19 1.26 11.27
C ALA A 35 -13.14 2.33 11.82
N ARG A 36 -14.42 1.99 12.05
CA ARG A 36 -15.39 2.91 12.69
C ARG A 36 -14.90 3.35 14.07
N ALA A 37 -14.46 2.40 14.89
CA ALA A 37 -13.91 2.71 16.22
C ALA A 37 -12.68 3.62 16.16
N VAL A 38 -11.79 3.42 15.18
CA VAL A 38 -10.61 4.29 14.96
C VAL A 38 -11.02 5.68 14.48
N VAL A 39 -12.01 5.80 13.59
CA VAL A 39 -12.52 7.10 13.13
C VAL A 39 -13.09 7.90 14.30
N GLU A 40 -13.89 7.28 15.16
CA GLU A 40 -14.42 7.93 16.36
C GLU A 40 -13.30 8.35 17.33
N LYS A 41 -12.32 7.48 17.54
CA LYS A 41 -11.15 7.83 18.36
C LYS A 41 -10.37 9.02 17.78
N LEU A 42 -10.18 9.08 16.45
CA LEU A 42 -9.52 10.21 15.79
C LEU A 42 -10.31 11.51 15.95
N ARG A 43 -11.66 11.46 15.94
CA ARG A 43 -12.52 12.61 16.21
C ARG A 43 -12.34 13.12 17.64
N VAL A 44 -12.34 12.22 18.64
CA VAL A 44 -12.09 12.57 20.06
C VAL A 44 -10.70 13.21 20.24
N MET A 45 -9.70 12.74 19.50
CA MET A 45 -8.34 13.31 19.52
C MET A 45 -8.21 14.68 18.82
N LYS A 46 -9.32 15.26 18.36
CA LYS A 46 -9.41 16.52 17.58
C LYS A 46 -8.70 16.44 16.23
N LEU A 47 -8.60 15.26 15.62
CA LEU A 47 -7.97 15.02 14.32
C LEU A 47 -9.03 14.86 13.22
N LYS A 48 -9.90 15.85 13.05
CA LYS A 48 -11.07 15.78 12.14
C LYS A 48 -10.66 15.47 10.69
N ALA A 49 -9.66 16.18 10.14
CA ALA A 49 -9.20 15.96 8.76
C ALA A 49 -8.66 14.54 8.53
N ALA A 50 -7.98 13.96 9.53
CA ALA A 50 -7.49 12.58 9.45
C ALA A 50 -8.66 11.58 9.55
N ALA A 51 -9.63 11.83 10.44
CA ALA A 51 -10.82 11.00 10.60
C ALA A 51 -11.65 10.95 9.30
N ASP A 52 -11.92 12.11 8.70
CA ASP A 52 -12.72 12.21 7.47
C ASP A 52 -12.02 11.53 6.29
N LEU A 53 -10.69 11.68 6.19
CA LEU A 53 -9.90 11.03 5.15
C LEU A 53 -9.89 9.49 5.32
N VAL A 54 -9.81 8.99 6.55
CA VAL A 54 -9.90 7.54 6.82
C VAL A 54 -11.30 7.03 6.50
N ALA A 55 -12.34 7.71 6.98
CA ALA A 55 -13.73 7.31 6.74
C ALA A 55 -14.06 7.24 5.24
N LYS A 56 -13.60 8.20 4.45
CA LYS A 56 -13.86 8.25 3.00
C LYS A 56 -13.16 7.15 2.22
N ASN A 57 -11.94 6.76 2.62
CA ASN A 57 -11.11 5.86 1.83
C ASN A 57 -11.04 4.43 2.39
N ILE A 58 -11.62 4.16 3.57
CA ILE A 58 -11.43 2.88 4.23
C ILE A 58 -11.93 1.72 3.36
N ASP A 59 -13.12 1.81 2.77
CA ASP A 59 -13.68 0.72 1.97
C ASP A 59 -12.77 0.37 0.78
N GLN A 60 -12.19 1.36 0.12
CA GLN A 60 -11.21 1.14 -0.96
C GLN A 60 -9.93 0.46 -0.45
N THR A 61 -9.50 0.77 0.76
CA THR A 61 -8.30 0.13 1.35
C THR A 61 -8.57 -1.29 1.85
N LEU A 62 -9.83 -1.69 2.05
CA LEU A 62 -10.23 -3.02 2.49
C LEU A 62 -10.59 -3.95 1.32
N THR A 63 -10.60 -3.47 0.08
CA THR A 63 -10.90 -4.29 -1.10
C THR A 63 -10.00 -5.52 -1.23
N TYR A 64 -8.78 -5.49 -0.66
CA TYR A 64 -7.88 -6.65 -0.71
C TYR A 64 -8.41 -7.88 0.04
N TYR A 65 -9.39 -7.75 0.93
CA TYR A 65 -10.00 -8.88 1.65
C TYR A 65 -10.74 -9.85 0.73
N HIS A 66 -11.12 -9.42 -0.49
CA HIS A 66 -11.75 -10.31 -1.48
C HIS A 66 -10.76 -11.30 -2.11
N PHE A 67 -9.46 -11.08 -1.95
CA PHE A 67 -8.43 -12.00 -2.44
C PHE A 67 -8.11 -13.08 -1.39
N PRO A 68 -7.41 -14.17 -1.77
CA PRO A 68 -6.96 -15.16 -0.80
C PRO A 68 -6.10 -14.53 0.31
N SER A 69 -6.24 -15.01 1.54
CA SER A 69 -5.50 -14.49 2.71
C SER A 69 -3.97 -14.51 2.53
N LYS A 70 -3.46 -15.50 1.78
CA LYS A 70 -2.04 -15.61 1.39
C LYS A 70 -1.54 -14.39 0.58
N HIS A 71 -2.44 -13.66 -0.07
CA HIS A 71 -2.11 -12.49 -0.88
C HIS A 71 -2.24 -11.15 -0.14
N TRP A 72 -2.99 -11.10 0.96
CA TRP A 72 -3.28 -9.85 1.67
C TRP A 72 -2.03 -9.04 2.03
N LEU A 73 -1.00 -9.69 2.58
CA LEU A 73 0.24 -9.00 2.97
C LEU A 73 0.97 -8.38 1.76
N ARG A 74 0.89 -9.03 0.59
CA ARG A 74 1.55 -8.58 -0.64
C ARG A 74 0.75 -7.45 -1.31
N ILE A 75 -0.57 -7.56 -1.34
CA ILE A 75 -1.46 -6.54 -1.93
C ILE A 75 -1.50 -5.28 -1.07
N ARG A 76 -1.56 -5.43 0.26
CA ARG A 76 -1.66 -4.31 1.21
C ARG A 76 -0.42 -3.40 1.20
N THR A 77 0.76 -3.94 0.86
CA THR A 77 2.01 -3.20 0.98
C THR A 77 2.54 -2.73 -0.38
N ASN A 78 2.92 -1.46 -0.46
CA ASN A 78 3.55 -0.91 -1.67
C ASN A 78 5.10 -1.03 -1.63
N ASN A 79 5.62 -1.97 -0.84
CA ASN A 79 7.06 -2.10 -0.57
C ASN A 79 7.91 -2.26 -1.84
N PRO A 80 7.50 -3.07 -2.84
CA PRO A 80 8.28 -3.19 -4.08
C PRO A 80 8.38 -1.88 -4.85
N MET A 81 7.26 -1.16 -5.07
CA MET A 81 7.32 0.11 -5.80
C MET A 81 8.08 1.17 -5.00
N GLU A 82 7.87 1.26 -3.69
CA GLU A 82 8.62 2.21 -2.85
C GLU A 82 10.13 1.96 -2.93
N ARG A 83 10.56 0.69 -3.01
CA ARG A 83 11.97 0.33 -3.18
C ARG A 83 12.51 0.80 -4.53
N ILE A 84 11.76 0.62 -5.63
CA ILE A 84 12.16 1.10 -6.96
C ILE A 84 12.24 2.61 -6.99
N ILE A 85 11.21 3.31 -6.50
CA ILE A 85 11.17 4.78 -6.46
C ILE A 85 12.33 5.33 -5.62
N ARG A 86 12.66 4.70 -4.50
CA ARG A 86 13.81 5.10 -3.67
C ARG A 86 15.14 4.93 -4.41
N GLU A 87 15.31 3.84 -5.15
CA GLU A 87 16.52 3.61 -5.95
C GLU A 87 16.63 4.62 -7.10
N ILE A 88 15.52 4.93 -7.78
CA ILE A 88 15.47 5.99 -8.80
C ILE A 88 15.92 7.32 -8.20
N ARG A 89 15.32 7.74 -7.09
CA ARG A 89 15.67 8.99 -6.39
C ARG A 89 17.14 9.03 -5.96
N ARG A 90 17.69 7.91 -5.52
CA ARG A 90 19.11 7.82 -5.13
C ARG A 90 20.03 8.07 -6.33
N ARG A 91 19.71 7.51 -7.50
CA ARG A 91 20.53 7.66 -8.71
C ARG A 91 20.39 9.02 -9.36
N THR A 92 19.18 9.59 -9.38
CA THR A 92 18.98 10.96 -9.90
C THR A 92 19.62 12.01 -9.00
N LYS A 93 19.66 11.81 -7.68
CA LYS A 93 20.30 12.74 -6.74
C LYS A 93 21.79 12.95 -7.01
N VAL A 94 22.51 11.94 -7.49
CA VAL A 94 23.96 12.04 -7.79
C VAL A 94 24.21 12.91 -9.03
N VAL A 95 23.29 12.92 -9.98
CA VAL A 95 23.42 13.72 -11.21
C VAL A 95 23.19 15.21 -10.93
N GLY A 96 22.40 15.54 -9.90
CA GLY A 96 22.14 16.92 -9.49
C GLY A 96 21.19 17.64 -10.43
N ALA A 97 21.67 18.03 -11.61
CA ALA A 97 20.89 18.68 -12.67
C ALA A 97 21.08 17.93 -14.00
N PHE A 98 19.96 17.61 -14.66
CA PHE A 98 19.99 17.00 -15.98
C PHE A 98 19.98 18.07 -17.06
N PRO A 99 20.68 17.84 -18.20
CA PRO A 99 20.70 18.78 -19.32
C PRO A 99 19.32 18.91 -19.98
N ASP A 100 18.52 17.85 -20.00
CA ASP A 100 17.15 17.83 -20.50
C ASP A 100 16.30 16.72 -19.83
N GLY A 101 14.99 16.72 -20.11
CA GLY A 101 14.05 15.72 -19.59
C GLY A 101 14.30 14.30 -20.14
N GLU A 102 14.78 14.19 -21.39
CA GLU A 102 15.06 12.92 -22.05
C GLU A 102 16.25 12.19 -21.41
N SER A 103 17.29 12.90 -21.02
CA SER A 103 18.44 12.35 -20.29
C SER A 103 18.03 11.78 -18.94
N ALA A 104 17.10 12.44 -18.25
CA ALA A 104 16.54 11.94 -17.00
C ALA A 104 15.70 10.67 -17.24
N LEU A 105 14.86 10.68 -18.27
CA LEU A 105 14.06 9.51 -18.67
C LEU A 105 14.95 8.32 -19.03
N MET A 106 16.01 8.53 -19.81
CA MET A 106 16.94 7.49 -20.24
C MET A 106 17.60 6.81 -19.03
N LEU A 107 18.06 7.58 -18.04
CA LEU A 107 18.65 7.02 -16.82
C LEU A 107 17.64 6.17 -16.03
N VAL A 108 16.41 6.65 -15.89
CA VAL A 108 15.34 5.92 -15.20
C VAL A 108 15.00 4.64 -15.95
N ALA A 109 14.81 4.72 -17.27
CA ALA A 109 14.48 3.59 -18.13
C ALA A 109 15.60 2.53 -18.12
N ALA A 110 16.85 2.93 -18.23
CA ALA A 110 18.01 2.04 -18.11
C ALA A 110 18.02 1.34 -16.75
N ARG A 111 17.69 2.06 -15.67
CA ARG A 111 17.63 1.46 -14.33
C ARG A 111 16.48 0.47 -14.20
N LEU A 112 15.29 0.79 -14.69
CA LEU A 112 14.13 -0.10 -14.68
C LEU A 112 14.41 -1.37 -15.47
N ARG A 113 15.01 -1.25 -16.66
CA ARG A 113 15.43 -2.39 -17.49
C ARG A 113 16.39 -3.32 -16.74
N HIS A 114 17.39 -2.76 -16.09
CA HIS A 114 18.32 -3.55 -15.28
C HIS A 114 17.63 -4.24 -14.09
N VAL A 115 16.71 -3.55 -13.41
CA VAL A 115 15.98 -4.16 -12.28
C VAL A 115 15.10 -5.31 -12.78
N ALA A 116 14.43 -5.14 -13.93
CA ALA A 116 13.66 -6.21 -14.58
C ALA A 116 14.52 -7.40 -15.02
N SER A 117 15.77 -7.16 -15.48
CA SER A 117 16.68 -8.24 -15.89
C SER A 117 17.34 -8.99 -14.73
N THR A 118 17.13 -8.58 -13.47
CA THR A 118 17.66 -9.27 -12.29
C THR A 118 16.69 -10.34 -11.76
N LYS A 119 17.12 -11.08 -10.72
CA LYS A 119 16.25 -12.02 -9.94
C LYS A 119 14.92 -11.41 -9.48
N TRP A 120 14.79 -10.08 -9.48
CA TRP A 120 13.55 -9.41 -9.15
C TRP A 120 12.47 -9.58 -10.24
N GLY A 121 12.83 -9.52 -11.53
CA GLY A 121 11.86 -9.69 -12.62
C GLY A 121 11.41 -11.14 -12.83
N THR A 122 12.20 -12.12 -12.37
CA THR A 122 11.88 -13.55 -12.50
C THR A 122 11.12 -14.12 -11.30
N ARG A 123 10.89 -13.34 -10.24
CA ARG A 123 10.16 -13.79 -9.04
C ARG A 123 8.65 -13.69 -9.24
N LYS A 124 7.94 -14.80 -9.03
CA LYS A 124 6.46 -14.81 -8.91
C LYS A 124 6.04 -14.05 -7.64
N TYR A 125 5.56 -12.82 -7.81
CA TYR A 125 5.15 -11.96 -6.70
C TYR A 125 3.78 -12.33 -6.12
N LEU A 126 2.86 -12.91 -6.90
CA LEU A 126 1.60 -13.49 -6.43
C LEU A 126 1.46 -14.90 -6.99
N ASN A 127 0.87 -15.82 -6.22
CA ASN A 127 0.59 -17.16 -6.69
C ASN A 127 -0.84 -17.22 -7.24
N MET A 128 -0.97 -17.19 -8.56
CA MET A 128 -2.27 -17.20 -9.24
C MET A 128 -3.06 -18.50 -9.01
N ASP A 129 -2.42 -19.60 -8.64
CA ASP A 129 -3.12 -20.87 -8.40
C ASP A 129 -4.08 -20.76 -7.22
N SER A 130 -3.69 -20.00 -6.18
CA SER A 130 -4.56 -19.75 -5.04
C SER A 130 -5.77 -18.85 -5.36
N LEU A 131 -5.64 -17.98 -6.36
CA LEU A 131 -6.75 -17.16 -6.83
C LEU A 131 -7.72 -17.99 -7.66
N ARG A 132 -7.19 -18.78 -8.60
CA ARG A 132 -7.97 -19.69 -9.45
C ARG A 132 -8.77 -20.71 -8.63
N LEU A 133 -8.17 -21.24 -7.56
CA LEU A 133 -8.85 -22.17 -6.66
C LEU A 133 -10.04 -21.51 -5.96
N GLN A 134 -9.89 -20.25 -5.53
CA GLN A 134 -10.98 -19.49 -4.93
C GLN A 134 -12.10 -19.23 -5.95
N GLU A 135 -11.76 -18.78 -7.16
CA GLU A 135 -12.72 -18.55 -8.25
C GLU A 135 -13.50 -19.83 -8.61
N GLN A 136 -12.83 -20.98 -8.65
CA GLN A 136 -13.47 -22.28 -8.89
C GLN A 136 -14.41 -22.69 -7.75
N THR A 137 -14.01 -22.44 -6.50
CA THR A 137 -14.84 -22.78 -5.32
C THR A 137 -16.09 -21.90 -5.26
N GLU A 138 -15.96 -20.60 -5.59
CA GLU A 138 -17.08 -19.66 -5.67
C GLU A 138 -18.03 -20.00 -6.83
N ALA A 139 -17.51 -20.41 -7.99
CA ALA A 139 -18.32 -20.84 -9.14
C ALA A 139 -19.07 -22.17 -8.93
N LEU A 140 -18.59 -23.03 -8.02
CA LEU A 140 -19.25 -24.29 -7.66
C LEU A 140 -20.27 -24.12 -6.51
N ALA A 141 -20.19 -23.01 -5.77
CA ALA A 141 -21.06 -22.72 -4.63
C ALA A 141 -22.23 -21.77 -4.96
N GLY A 142 -22.23 -21.18 -6.16
CA GLY A 142 -23.33 -20.37 -6.72
C GLY A 142 -24.17 -21.17 -7.71
#